data_AF-A0A7V3W3E4-F1
#
_entry.id   AF-A0A7V3W3E4-F1
#
_cell.length_a   1.000
_cell.length_b   1.000
_cell.length_c   1.000
_cell.angle_alpha   90.00
_cell.angle_beta   90.00
_cell.angle_gamma   90.00
#
_symmetry.space_group_name_H-M   'P 1'
#
loop_
_entity.id
_entity.type
_entity.pdbx_description
1 polymer ?
#
loop_
_entity_poly.entity_id
_entity_poly.type
_entity_poly.pdbx_seq_one_letter_code
_entity_poly.pdbx_strand_id
1 'polypeptide(L)' 'QVKPGDNITLIAAKHQVTPGQIMAWNNLNPESVLQPGENLVLILPENK' A
#
# COMPACT_ATOMS: atom_id res chain seq x y z
N GLN A 1 -7.14 -3.46 -4.56
CA GLN A 1 -7.86 -2.27 -5.06
C GLN A 1 -8.14 -1.33 -3.91
N VAL A 2 -7.74 -0.07 -4.02
CA VAL A 2 -7.92 1.00 -3.02
C VAL A 2 -9.39 1.40 -2.94
N LYS A 3 -9.93 1.57 -1.73
CA LYS A 3 -11.30 2.06 -1.50
C LYS A 3 -11.30 3.49 -0.96
N PRO A 4 -12.41 4.26 -1.12
CA PRO A 4 -12.54 5.56 -0.47
C PRO A 4 -12.32 5.44 1.04
N GLY A 5 -11.38 6.23 1.57
CA GLY A 5 -10.98 6.20 2.98
C GLY A 5 -9.78 5.30 3.29
N ASP A 6 -9.32 4.48 2.34
CA ASP A 6 -8.04 3.78 2.49
C ASP A 6 -6.88 4.77 2.31
N ASN A 7 -5.80 4.54 3.06
CA ASN A 7 -4.52 5.19 2.86
C ASN A 7 -3.40 4.15 2.94
N ILE A 8 -2.22 4.49 2.40
CA ILE A 8 -1.07 3.58 2.35
C ILE A 8 -0.75 3.04 3.75
N THR A 9 -0.84 3.88 4.78
CA THR A 9 -0.54 3.51 6.17
C THR A 9 -1.48 2.43 6.72
N LEU A 10 -2.78 2.57 6.50
CA LEU A 10 -3.79 1.59 6.92
C LEU A 10 -3.65 0.26 6.16
N ILE A 11 -3.40 0.34 4.84
CA ILE A 11 -3.17 -0.85 4.02
C ILE A 11 -1.89 -1.56 4.47
N ALA A 12 -0.82 -0.81 4.73
CA ALA A 12 0.45 -1.33 5.22
C ALA A 12 0.28 -2.06 6.56
N ALA A 13 -0.37 -1.41 7.54
CA ALA A 13 -0.63 -1.99 8.84
C ALA A 13 -1.45 -3.28 8.76
N LYS A 14 -2.49 -3.32 7.92
CA LYS A 14 -3.33 -4.50 7.73
C LYS A 14 -2.58 -5.70 7.16
N HIS A 15 -1.59 -5.44 6.31
CA HIS A 15 -0.82 -6.45 5.61
C HIS A 15 0.56 -6.73 6.24
N GLN A 16 0.82 -6.17 7.43
CA GLN A 16 2.09 -6.31 8.16
C GLN A 16 3.32 -5.92 7.32
N VAL A 17 3.15 -4.94 6.44
CA VAL A 17 4.22 -4.35 5.66
C VAL A 17 4.36 -2.89 6.04
N THR A 18 5.44 -2.25 5.60
CA THR A 18 5.64 -0.81 5.82
C THR A 18 5.11 0.01 4.63
N PRO A 19 4.68 1.26 4.85
CA PRO A 19 4.29 2.15 3.76
C PRO A 19 5.41 2.32 2.71
N GLY A 20 6.66 2.39 3.16
CA GLY A 20 7.84 2.47 2.30
C GLY A 20 8.00 1.29 1.36
N GLN A 21 7.69 0.07 1.84
CA GLN A 21 7.71 -1.12 1.00
C GLN A 21 6.61 -1.09 -0.07
N ILE A 22 5.38 -0.72 0.31
CA ILE A 22 4.28 -0.56 -0.66
C ILE A 22 4.65 0.50 -1.71
N MET A 23 5.18 1.64 -1.28
CA MET A 23 5.61 2.70 -2.18
C MET A 23 6.70 2.22 -3.15
N ALA A 24 7.70 1.51 -2.66
CA ALA A 24 8.78 0.95 -3.48
C ALA A 24 8.26 -0.04 -4.54
N TRP A 25 7.31 -0.92 -4.19
CA TRP A 25 6.76 -1.91 -5.13
C TRP A 25 5.88 -1.28 -6.22
N ASN A 26 5.28 -0.14 -5.92
CA ASN A 26 4.35 0.55 -6.81
C ASN A 26 4.97 1.80 -7.46
N ASN A 27 6.27 2.06 -7.27
CA ASN A 27 6.97 3.27 -7.70
C ASN A 27 6.26 4.58 -7.26
N LEU A 28 5.67 4.56 -6.06
CA LEU A 28 5.01 5.72 -5.47
C LEU A 28 6.02 6.56 -4.69
N ASN A 29 5.78 7.87 -4.68
CA ASN A 29 6.54 8.81 -3.85
C ASN A 29 5.66 9.29 -2.66
N PRO A 30 6.24 9.94 -1.64
CA PRO A 30 5.49 10.42 -0.48
C PRO A 30 4.39 11.44 -0.81
N GLU A 31 4.47 12.10 -1.96
CA GLU A 31 3.48 13.04 -2.48
C GLU A 31 2.39 12.35 -3.31
N SER A 32 2.53 11.04 -3.57
CA SER A 32 1.60 10.28 -4.38
C SER A 32 0.30 10.08 -3.62
N VAL A 33 -0.75 10.68 -4.13
CA VAL A 33 -2.11 10.53 -3.61
C VAL A 33 -2.73 9.27 -4.21
N LEU A 34 -3.02 8.28 -3.36
CA LEU A 34 -3.76 7.09 -3.79
C LEU A 34 -5.16 7.48 -4.24
N GLN A 35 -5.56 6.98 -5.42
CA GLN A 35 -6.93 7.16 -5.89
C GLN A 35 -7.79 5.92 -5.63
N PRO A 36 -9.06 6.09 -5.22
CA PRO A 36 -9.99 4.98 -5.16
C PRO A 36 -10.07 4.26 -6.51
N GLY A 37 -10.00 2.92 -6.48
CA GLY A 37 -9.98 2.08 -7.67
C GLY A 37 -8.57 1.69 -8.15
N GLU A 38 -7.51 2.28 -7.60
CA GLU A 38 -6.13 1.95 -7.95
C GLU A 38 -5.74 0.54 -7.48
N ASN A 39 -4.93 -0.13 -8.28
CA ASN A 39 -4.41 -1.46 -7.97
C ASN A 39 -3.00 -1.33 -7.39
N LEU A 40 -2.85 -1.68 -6.11
CA LEU A 40 -1.57 -1.74 -5.44
C LEU A 40 -1.04 -3.18 -5.45
N VAL A 41 0.22 -3.31 -5.83
CA VAL A 41 1.04 -4.51 -5.65
C VAL A 41 1.46 -4.59 -4.19
N LEU A 42 1.15 -5.71 -3.54
CA LEU A 42 1.55 -6.01 -2.17
C LEU A 42 2.32 -7.32 -2.15
N ILE A 43 3.56 -7.28 -1.64
CA ILE A 43 4.35 -8.49 -1.38
C ILE A 43 4.19 -8.79 0.11
N LEU A 44 3.38 -9.80 0.43
CA LEU A 44 3.12 -10.17 1.81
C LEU A 44 4.31 -11.00 2.34
N PRO A 45 4.82 -10.70 3.56
CA PRO A 45 5.77 -11.61 4.19
C PRO A 45 5.06 -12.93 4.44
N GLU A 46 5.74 -14.04 4.12
CA GLU A 46 5.22 -15.38 4.38
C GLU A 46 5.04 -15.54 5.89
N ASN A 47 3.79 -15.70 6.35
CA ASN A 47 3.53 -16.08 7.73
C ASN A 47 4.16 -17.46 7.96
N LYS A 48 5.24 -17.51 8.73
CA LYS A 48 5.71 -18.74 9.37
C LYS A 48 4.85 -19.05 10.60
#